data_AF-A0A8D8ZR68-F1
#
_entry.id   AF-A0A8D8ZR68-F1
#
_cell.length_a   1.000
_cell.length_b   1.000
_cell.length_c   1.000
_cell.angle_alpha   90.00
_cell.angle_beta   90.00
_cell.angle_gamma   90.00
#
_symmetry.space_group_name_H-M   'P 1'
#
loop_
_entity.id
_entity.type
_entity.pdbx_description
1 polymer ?
#
loop_
_entity_poly.entity_id
_entity_poly.type
_entity_poly.pdbx_seq_one_letter_code
_entity_poly.pdbx_strand_id
1 'polypeptide(L)'
;MERVLYNFQYGILAQREAFSQAANSFLAACPGAAPMFVQAFTSEQAEFRIASQDLVQYTCGKRCVVISQRREKFIPSDPHIMHLLVNIPPSESYLLAEQELGKCGLPSAPPPKPSGAPKREVPSKFRISGPSRPKHPRQAIPSQPPQRPFHAPRKEIRREGTNYKCPTASGAGKYKQQRRQ
;
A
#
# COMPACT_ATOMS: atom_id res chain seq x y z
N MET A 1 -1.64 -1.34 7.11
CA MET A 1 -0.99 -0.39 6.19
C MET A 1 -1.98 0.17 5.16
N GLU A 2 -2.76 -0.65 4.44
CA GLU A 2 -3.72 -0.14 3.43
C GLU A 2 -4.74 0.88 3.98
N ARG A 3 -5.35 0.60 5.13
CA ARG A 3 -6.30 1.53 5.79
C ARG A 3 -5.67 2.89 6.12
N VAL A 4 -4.41 2.90 6.53
CA VAL A 4 -3.67 4.13 6.84
C VAL A 4 -3.45 4.95 5.56
N LEU A 5 -3.02 4.30 4.48
CA LEU A 5 -2.84 4.96 3.18
C LEU A 5 -4.16 5.48 2.60
N TYR A 6 -5.27 4.77 2.83
CA TYR A 6 -6.61 5.23 2.45
C TYR A 6 -6.99 6.52 3.21
N ASN A 7 -6.78 6.55 4.52
CA ASN A 7 -7.07 7.73 5.34
C ASN A 7 -6.22 8.94 4.91
N PHE A 8 -4.95 8.73 4.59
CA PHE A 8 -4.09 9.79 4.04
C PHE A 8 -4.60 10.30 2.70
N GLN A 9 -4.94 9.41 1.77
CA GLN A 9 -5.50 9.81 0.48
C GLN A 9 -6.78 10.63 0.67
N TYR A 10 -7.69 10.16 1.52
CA TYR A 10 -8.92 10.88 1.81
C TYR A 10 -8.64 12.28 2.38
N GLY A 11 -7.76 12.38 3.37
CA GLY A 11 -7.39 13.66 3.98
C GLY A 11 -6.78 14.64 2.98
N ILE A 12 -5.90 14.18 2.10
CA ILE A 12 -5.28 15.03 1.06
C ILE A 12 -6.33 15.53 0.06
N LEU A 13 -7.27 14.67 -0.35
CA LEU A 13 -8.33 15.07 -1.27
C LEU A 13 -9.30 16.07 -0.62
N ALA A 14 -9.69 15.85 0.64
CA ALA A 14 -10.51 16.78 1.40
C ALA A 14 -9.81 18.14 1.57
N GLN A 15 -8.51 18.14 1.87
CA GLN A 15 -7.72 19.37 1.95
C GLN A 15 -7.70 20.12 0.61
N ARG A 16 -7.53 19.41 -0.51
CA ARG A 16 -7.54 20.02 -1.86
C ARG A 16 -8.90 20.64 -2.18
N GLU A 17 -9.98 19.95 -1.87
CA GLU A 17 -11.34 20.46 -2.06
C GLU A 17 -11.57 21.74 -1.23
N ALA A 18 -11.25 21.71 0.06
CA ALA A 18 -11.36 22.88 0.93
C ALA A 18 -10.49 24.05 0.45
N PHE A 19 -9.27 23.77 -0.03
CA PHE A 19 -8.39 24.78 -0.62
C PHE A 19 -9.00 25.39 -1.88
N SER A 20 -9.56 24.57 -2.79
CA SER A 20 -10.22 25.07 -4.00
C SER A 20 -11.41 25.97 -3.69
N GLN A 21 -12.23 25.60 -2.70
CA GLN A 21 -13.36 26.44 -2.25
C GLN A 21 -12.87 27.77 -1.67
N ALA A 22 -11.89 27.73 -0.76
CA ALA A 22 -11.31 28.93 -0.16
C ALA A 22 -10.63 29.82 -1.21
N ALA A 23 -9.93 29.24 -2.17
CA ALA A 23 -9.30 29.95 -3.28
C ALA A 23 -10.34 30.68 -4.14
N ASN A 24 -11.45 30.02 -4.48
CA ASN A 24 -12.52 30.63 -5.26
C ASN A 24 -13.16 31.81 -4.52
N SER A 25 -13.43 31.66 -3.22
CA SER A 25 -13.95 32.75 -2.38
C SER A 25 -12.97 33.92 -2.27
N PHE A 26 -11.68 33.63 -2.11
CA PHE A 26 -10.61 34.64 -2.04
C PHE A 26 -10.49 35.42 -3.36
N LEU A 27 -10.48 34.72 -4.50
CA LEU A 27 -10.37 35.34 -5.82
C LEU A 27 -11.62 36.16 -6.19
N ALA A 28 -12.80 35.75 -5.72
CA ALA A 28 -14.02 36.54 -5.87
C ALA A 28 -13.96 37.85 -5.07
N ALA A 29 -13.38 37.83 -3.87
CA ALA A 29 -13.21 39.03 -3.04
C ALA A 29 -12.08 39.95 -3.53
N CYS A 30 -11.01 39.38 -4.09
CA CYS A 30 -9.79 40.08 -4.47
C CYS A 30 -9.35 39.73 -5.90
N PRO A 31 -10.08 40.15 -6.95
CA PRO A 31 -9.79 39.77 -8.33
C PRO A 31 -8.40 40.24 -8.82
N GLY A 32 -7.90 41.36 -8.28
CA GLY A 32 -6.55 41.86 -8.60
C GLY A 32 -5.41 40.93 -8.18
N ALA A 33 -5.64 40.01 -7.23
CA ALA A 33 -4.65 39.04 -6.78
C ALA A 33 -4.59 37.78 -7.66
N ALA A 34 -5.55 37.59 -8.59
CA ALA A 34 -5.66 36.41 -9.43
C ALA A 34 -4.37 36.03 -10.18
N PRO A 35 -3.66 36.93 -10.89
CA PRO A 35 -2.45 36.54 -11.62
C PRO A 35 -1.35 36.01 -10.70
N MET A 36 -1.12 36.66 -9.55
CA MET A 36 -0.12 36.20 -8.59
C MET A 36 -0.53 34.88 -7.91
N PHE A 37 -1.81 34.74 -7.57
CA PHE A 37 -2.34 33.51 -6.98
C PHE A 37 -2.17 32.33 -7.94
N VAL A 38 -2.52 32.51 -9.21
CA VAL A 38 -2.37 31.47 -10.22
C VAL A 38 -0.91 31.07 -10.38
N GLN A 39 -0.01 32.05 -10.47
CA GLN A 39 1.42 31.79 -10.59
C GLN A 39 1.97 31.00 -9.40
N ALA A 40 1.55 31.34 -8.17
CA ALA A 40 2.08 30.75 -6.95
C ALA A 40 1.50 29.37 -6.60
N PHE A 41 0.23 29.09 -6.95
CA PHE A 41 -0.49 27.92 -6.44
C PHE A 41 -1.04 26.97 -7.49
N THR A 42 -1.40 27.44 -8.69
CA THR A 42 -2.10 26.61 -9.69
C THR A 42 -1.35 26.45 -11.00
N SER A 43 -0.33 27.27 -11.29
CA SER A 43 0.59 27.08 -12.39
C SER A 43 1.23 25.69 -12.35
N GLU A 44 1.52 25.10 -13.52
CA GLU A 44 2.18 23.79 -13.60
C GLU A 44 3.56 23.78 -12.93
N GLN A 45 4.22 24.93 -12.89
CA GLN A 45 5.52 25.11 -12.26
C GLN A 45 5.43 25.55 -10.79
N ALA A 46 4.22 25.73 -10.25
CA ALA A 46 4.04 26.10 -8.86
C ALA A 46 4.44 24.95 -7.94
N GLU A 47 5.41 25.19 -7.04
CA GLU A 47 5.88 24.18 -6.08
C GLU A 47 4.74 23.60 -5.24
N PHE A 48 3.74 24.42 -4.88
CA PHE A 48 2.55 23.94 -4.17
C PHE A 48 1.77 22.91 -4.97
N ARG A 49 1.49 23.18 -6.26
CA ARG A 49 0.75 22.25 -7.13
C ARG A 49 1.53 20.96 -7.32
N ILE A 50 2.83 21.07 -7.58
CA ILE A 50 3.74 19.93 -7.78
C ILE A 50 3.76 19.06 -6.52
N ALA A 51 4.07 19.63 -5.36
CA ALA A 51 4.14 18.89 -4.10
C ALA A 51 2.80 18.23 -3.73
N SER A 52 1.69 18.95 -3.93
CA SER A 52 0.34 18.43 -3.71
C SER A 52 0.04 17.24 -4.63
N GLN A 53 0.41 17.33 -5.91
CA GLN A 53 0.20 16.27 -6.89
C GLN A 53 1.10 15.05 -6.62
N ASP A 54 2.37 15.27 -6.30
CA ASP A 54 3.33 14.22 -5.97
C ASP A 54 2.88 13.44 -4.73
N LEU A 55 2.35 14.12 -3.72
CA LEU A 55 1.83 13.48 -2.52
C LEU A 55 0.62 12.58 -2.80
N VAL A 56 -0.30 13.04 -3.66
CA VAL A 56 -1.44 12.23 -4.11
C VAL A 56 -0.95 11.02 -4.90
N GLN A 57 -0.06 11.22 -5.86
CA GLN A 57 0.50 10.16 -6.69
C GLN A 57 1.26 9.13 -5.85
N TYR A 58 2.08 9.58 -4.89
CA TYR A 58 2.80 8.71 -3.97
C TYR A 58 1.83 7.85 -3.16
N THR A 59 0.82 8.47 -2.55
CA THR A 59 -0.12 7.75 -1.68
C THR A 59 -0.93 6.74 -2.48
N CYS A 60 -1.48 7.14 -3.63
CA CYS A 60 -2.19 6.25 -4.55
C CYS A 60 -1.30 5.12 -5.05
N GLY A 61 -0.06 5.43 -5.46
CA GLY A 61 0.91 4.44 -5.91
C GLY A 61 1.24 3.41 -4.85
N LYS A 62 1.46 3.83 -3.59
CA LYS A 62 1.69 2.91 -2.46
C LYS A 62 0.46 2.06 -2.17
N ARG A 63 -0.75 2.60 -2.29
CA ARG A 63 -1.98 1.79 -2.16
C ARG A 63 -2.07 0.73 -3.25
N CYS A 64 -1.78 1.08 -4.49
CA CYS A 64 -1.77 0.12 -5.60
C CYS A 64 -0.78 -1.02 -5.35
N VAL A 65 0.43 -0.73 -4.86
CA VAL A 65 1.41 -1.76 -4.50
C VAL A 65 0.87 -2.70 -3.42
N VAL A 66 0.28 -2.17 -2.35
CA VAL A 66 -0.31 -3.00 -1.28
C VAL A 66 -1.47 -3.86 -1.79
N ILE A 67 -2.30 -3.32 -2.67
CA ILE A 67 -3.41 -4.05 -3.31
C ILE A 67 -2.86 -5.16 -4.20
N SER A 68 -1.84 -4.90 -5.02
CA SER A 68 -1.19 -5.92 -5.85
C SER A 68 -0.58 -7.04 -4.99
N GLN A 69 0.16 -6.70 -3.93
CA GLN A 69 0.71 -7.69 -3.00
C GLN A 69 -0.38 -8.52 -2.30
N ARG A 70 -1.55 -7.94 -2.05
CA ARG A 70 -2.71 -8.67 -1.54
C ARG A 70 -3.27 -9.60 -2.61
N ARG A 71 -3.48 -9.12 -3.84
CA ARG A 71 -3.98 -9.92 -4.97
C ARG A 71 -3.07 -11.12 -5.23
N GLU A 72 -1.75 -10.94 -5.22
CA GLU A 72 -0.78 -12.03 -5.37
C GLU A 72 -0.99 -13.19 -4.39
N LYS A 73 -1.46 -12.91 -3.15
CA LYS A 73 -1.76 -13.96 -2.17
C LYS A 73 -3.02 -14.76 -2.46
N PHE A 74 -3.91 -14.21 -3.28
CA PHE A 74 -5.18 -14.84 -3.68
C PHE A 74 -5.11 -15.44 -5.09
N ILE A 75 -4.01 -15.24 -5.81
CA ILE A 75 -3.76 -15.93 -7.08
C ILE A 75 -3.48 -17.40 -6.78
N PRO A 76 -4.21 -18.35 -7.37
CA PRO A 76 -3.91 -19.77 -7.22
C PRO A 76 -2.49 -20.08 -7.68
N SER A 77 -1.75 -20.87 -6.89
CA SER A 77 -0.38 -21.28 -7.27
C SER A 77 -0.35 -22.23 -8.46
N ASP A 78 -1.46 -22.94 -8.74
CA ASP A 78 -1.59 -23.85 -9.87
C ASP A 78 -1.91 -23.08 -11.17
N PRO A 79 -1.02 -23.12 -12.19
CA PRO A 79 -1.26 -22.50 -13.49
C PRO A 79 -2.54 -22.98 -14.18
N HIS A 80 -2.95 -24.23 -13.96
CA HIS A 80 -4.15 -24.79 -14.56
C HIS A 80 -5.41 -24.13 -14.01
N ILE A 81 -5.51 -23.98 -12.68
CA ILE A 81 -6.62 -23.28 -12.02
C ILE A 81 -6.64 -21.80 -12.41
N MET A 82 -5.46 -21.17 -12.52
CA MET A 82 -5.34 -19.80 -13.00
C MET A 82 -5.91 -19.63 -14.41
N HIS A 83 -5.57 -20.53 -15.33
CA HIS A 83 -6.09 -20.52 -16.69
C HIS A 83 -7.61 -20.75 -16.72
N LEU A 84 -8.14 -21.64 -15.88
CA LEU A 84 -9.58 -21.84 -15.76
C LEU A 84 -10.28 -20.56 -15.30
N LEU A 85 -9.81 -19.92 -14.21
CA LEU A 85 -10.40 -18.69 -13.67
C LEU A 85 -10.43 -17.53 -14.65
N VAL A 86 -9.39 -17.34 -15.45
CA VAL A 86 -9.32 -16.26 -16.47
C VAL A 86 -10.34 -16.47 -17.59
N ASN A 87 -10.67 -17.72 -17.89
CA ASN A 87 -11.59 -18.07 -18.97
C ASN A 87 -13.07 -18.12 -18.53
N ILE A 88 -13.36 -17.95 -17.23
CA ILE A 88 -14.74 -17.91 -16.76
C ILE A 88 -15.37 -16.56 -17.19
N PRO A 89 -16.45 -16.58 -17.97
CA PRO A 89 -17.13 -15.35 -18.35
C PRO A 89 -17.84 -14.72 -17.14
N PRO A 90 -18.03 -13.39 -17.15
CA PRO A 90 -18.91 -12.73 -16.18
C PRO A 90 -20.35 -13.24 -16.34
N SER A 91 -21.08 -13.34 -15.24
CA SER A 91 -22.50 -13.70 -15.22
C SER A 91 -23.37 -12.44 -15.18
N GLU A 92 -24.64 -12.56 -15.54
CA GLU A 92 -25.62 -11.46 -15.44
C GLU A 92 -25.82 -10.97 -14.00
N SER A 93 -25.66 -11.86 -13.01
CA SER A 93 -25.88 -11.58 -11.58
C SER A 93 -24.62 -11.58 -10.72
N TYR A 94 -23.54 -12.22 -11.19
CA TYR A 94 -22.30 -12.41 -10.43
C TYR A 94 -21.06 -12.06 -11.25
N LEU A 95 -19.96 -11.80 -10.55
CA LEU A 95 -18.68 -11.44 -11.18
C LEU A 95 -18.13 -12.57 -12.09
N LEU A 96 -18.48 -13.83 -11.81
CA LEU A 96 -18.08 -15.04 -12.54
C LEU A 96 -19.25 -16.02 -12.59
N ALA A 97 -19.36 -16.83 -13.65
CA ALA A 97 -20.35 -17.90 -13.75
C ALA A 97 -20.09 -19.02 -12.72
N GLU A 98 -20.99 -19.20 -11.75
CA GLU A 98 -20.81 -20.15 -10.63
C GLU A 98 -20.61 -21.60 -11.07
N GLN A 99 -21.29 -22.03 -12.15
CA GLN A 99 -21.15 -23.38 -12.69
C GLN A 99 -19.74 -23.68 -13.19
N GLU A 100 -19.07 -22.69 -13.79
CA GLU A 100 -17.69 -22.82 -14.26
C GLU A 100 -16.69 -22.65 -13.10
N LEU A 101 -17.05 -21.83 -12.10
CA LEU A 101 -16.24 -21.63 -10.90
C LEU A 101 -16.14 -22.91 -10.05
N GLY A 102 -17.22 -23.69 -9.95
CA GLY A 102 -17.24 -24.98 -9.25
C GLY A 102 -16.31 -26.04 -9.87
N LYS A 103 -15.90 -25.85 -11.14
CA LYS A 103 -14.93 -26.73 -11.82
C LYS A 103 -13.49 -26.37 -11.48
N CYS A 104 -13.24 -25.17 -10.98
CA CYS A 104 -11.95 -24.77 -10.42
C CYS A 104 -11.82 -25.39 -9.03
N GLY A 105 -11.28 -26.62 -8.97
CA GLY A 105 -11.17 -27.38 -7.72
C GLY A 105 -10.63 -26.54 -6.56
N LEU A 106 -11.29 -26.63 -5.41
CA LEU A 106 -10.80 -25.99 -4.18
C LEU A 106 -9.44 -26.60 -3.80
N PRO A 107 -8.49 -25.79 -3.28
CA PRO A 107 -7.24 -26.34 -2.78
C PRO A 107 -7.55 -27.40 -1.72
N SER A 108 -6.91 -28.58 -1.85
CA SER A 108 -6.99 -29.66 -0.89
C SER A 108 -6.76 -29.12 0.52
N ALA A 109 -7.60 -29.52 1.48
CA ALA A 109 -7.45 -29.12 2.86
C ALA A 109 -6.02 -29.41 3.33
N PRO A 110 -5.35 -28.49 4.06
CA PRO A 110 -4.01 -28.75 4.55
C PRO A 110 -4.02 -30.05 5.37
N PRO A 111 -3.04 -30.95 5.15
CA PRO A 111 -3.00 -32.22 5.85
C PRO A 111 -3.00 -31.96 7.37
N PRO A 112 -3.72 -32.77 8.16
CA PRO A 112 -3.74 -32.60 9.61
C PRO A 112 -2.30 -32.62 10.12
N LYS A 113 -1.93 -31.59 10.91
CA LYS A 113 -0.60 -31.54 11.54
C LYS A 113 -0.39 -32.86 12.26
N PRO A 114 0.75 -33.55 12.07
CA PRO A 114 1.02 -34.78 12.81
C PRO A 114 0.92 -34.44 14.29
N SER A 115 -0.04 -35.07 14.97
CA SER A 115 -0.12 -35.05 16.43
C SER A 115 1.25 -35.45 16.95
N GLY A 116 1.86 -34.58 17.75
CA GLY A 116 3.27 -34.67 18.12
C GLY A 116 3.70 -36.08 18.49
N ALA A 117 4.89 -36.46 18.02
CA ALA A 117 5.56 -37.68 18.47
C ALA A 117 5.48 -37.77 20.00
N PRO A 118 5.21 -38.96 20.57
CA PRO A 118 5.17 -39.12 22.02
C PRO A 118 6.49 -38.59 22.59
N LYS A 119 6.41 -37.62 23.49
CA LYS A 119 7.56 -37.15 24.26
C LYS A 119 8.20 -38.40 24.88
N ARG A 120 9.39 -38.77 24.41
CA ARG A 120 10.23 -39.72 25.13
C ARG A 120 10.54 -39.07 26.48
N GLU A 121 9.88 -39.54 27.52
CA GLU A 121 10.26 -39.24 28.89
C GLU A 121 11.66 -39.83 29.10
N VAL A 122 12.65 -38.95 29.14
CA VAL A 122 13.99 -39.32 29.57
C VAL A 122 13.90 -39.50 31.09
N PRO A 123 14.25 -40.67 31.65
CA PRO A 123 14.15 -40.89 33.08
C PRO A 123 15.11 -39.94 33.80
N SER A 124 14.52 -39.04 34.60
CA SER A 124 15.25 -38.14 35.49
C SER A 124 15.93 -38.97 36.58
N LYS A 125 17.18 -39.35 36.33
CA LYS A 125 18.12 -39.74 37.39
C LYS A 125 19.17 -38.65 37.44
N PHE A 126 19.42 -38.12 38.64
CA PHE A 126 20.25 -36.95 38.97
C PHE A 126 19.54 -35.59 38.96
N ARG A 127 18.56 -35.41 39.86
CA ARG A 127 18.42 -34.13 40.57
C ARG A 127 19.31 -34.18 41.80
N ILE A 128 20.55 -33.72 41.65
CA ILE A 128 21.33 -33.27 42.80
C ILE A 128 20.88 -31.84 43.08
N SER A 129 20.26 -31.66 44.25
CA SER A 129 19.94 -30.38 44.85
C SER A 129 21.22 -29.56 45.04
N GLY A 130 21.42 -28.54 44.20
CA GLY A 130 22.40 -27.49 44.43
C GLY A 130 21.88 -26.46 45.45
N PRO A 131 22.76 -25.83 46.25
CA PRO A 131 22.35 -24.97 47.35
C PRO A 131 21.72 -23.67 46.86
N SER A 132 20.74 -23.21 47.63
CA SER A 132 20.01 -21.96 47.51
C SER A 132 20.93 -20.74 47.35
N ARG A 133 20.74 -19.98 46.27
CA ARG A 133 21.39 -18.67 46.08
C ARG A 133 20.56 -17.59 46.81
N PRO A 134 21.16 -16.72 47.63
CA PRO A 134 20.42 -15.69 48.36
C PRO A 134 19.93 -14.57 47.42
N LYS A 135 18.74 -14.05 47.74
CA LYS A 135 18.11 -12.90 47.07
C LYS A 135 18.96 -11.64 47.31
N HIS A 136 19.44 -11.01 46.24
CA HIS A 136 19.99 -9.65 46.33
C HIS A 136 18.86 -8.61 46.36
N PRO A 137 19.02 -7.52 47.13
CA PRO A 137 18.02 -6.47 47.28
C PRO A 137 17.90 -5.59 46.02
N ARG A 138 16.66 -5.14 45.79
CA ARG A 138 16.22 -4.20 44.75
C ARG A 138 17.02 -2.89 44.84
N GLN A 139 17.88 -2.61 43.87
CA GLN A 139 18.54 -1.31 43.75
C GLN A 139 17.60 -0.30 43.09
N ALA A 140 17.59 0.92 43.65
CA ALA A 140 16.79 2.05 43.22
C ALA A 140 17.24 2.59 41.85
N ILE A 141 16.27 3.11 41.09
CA ILE A 141 16.45 3.75 39.78
C ILE A 141 17.23 5.06 39.96
N PRO A 142 18.35 5.28 39.26
CA PRO A 142 18.92 6.61 39.09
C PRO A 142 18.20 7.33 37.94
N SER A 143 17.67 8.51 38.24
CA SER A 143 17.13 9.49 37.28
C SER A 143 18.18 9.83 36.20
N GLN A 144 17.83 9.64 34.91
CA GLN A 144 18.66 10.12 33.79
C GLN A 144 18.49 11.65 33.56
N PRO A 145 19.56 12.38 33.23
CA PRO A 145 19.54 13.79 32.84
C PRO A 145 19.08 13.98 31.37
N PRO A 146 18.69 15.22 30.97
CA PRO A 146 18.02 15.47 29.68
C PRO A 146 18.93 15.23 28.47
N GLN A 147 18.47 14.37 27.55
CA GLN A 147 19.11 14.11 26.26
C GLN A 147 18.83 15.26 25.27
N ARG A 148 19.91 15.79 24.68
CA ARG A 148 19.92 16.81 23.62
C ARG A 148 19.28 16.29 22.31
N PRO A 149 18.82 17.16 21.40
CA PRO A 149 18.14 16.73 20.17
C PRO A 149 19.08 15.95 19.24
N PHE A 150 18.63 14.76 18.85
CA PHE A 150 19.27 13.92 17.84
C PHE A 150 19.17 14.58 16.46
N HIS A 151 20.29 15.08 15.92
CA HIS A 151 20.44 15.29 14.49
C HIS A 151 20.93 13.98 13.85
N ALA A 152 20.11 13.38 12.98
CA ALA A 152 20.54 12.25 12.17
C ALA A 152 21.37 12.74 10.97
N PRO A 153 22.51 12.09 10.64
CA PRO A 153 23.26 12.42 9.44
C PRO A 153 22.49 12.00 8.17
N ARG A 154 22.36 12.95 7.25
CA ARG A 154 21.77 12.81 5.91
C ARG A 154 22.56 11.77 5.10
N LYS A 155 22.05 10.54 4.98
CA LYS A 155 22.54 9.57 4.00
C LYS A 155 21.98 9.93 2.63
N GLU A 156 22.85 10.31 1.70
CA GLU A 156 22.53 10.42 0.28
C GLU A 156 22.04 9.06 -0.25
N ILE A 157 20.78 9.01 -0.67
CA ILE A 157 20.22 7.86 -1.38
C ILE A 157 20.68 7.99 -2.83
N ARG A 158 21.66 7.16 -3.21
CA ARG A 158 22.06 6.92 -4.59
C ARG A 158 20.82 6.44 -5.35
N ARG A 159 20.34 7.24 -6.31
CA ARG A 159 19.20 6.90 -7.17
C ARG A 159 19.60 5.77 -8.11
N GLU A 160 19.25 4.54 -7.78
CA GLU A 160 19.19 3.47 -8.77
C GLU A 160 17.94 3.66 -9.62
N GLY A 161 18.14 3.78 -10.93
CA GLY A 161 17.10 4.10 -11.90
C GLY A 161 16.04 3.01 -11.99
N THR A 162 14.86 3.27 -11.43
CA THR A 162 13.66 2.51 -11.76
C THR A 162 13.10 3.04 -13.08
N ASN A 163 13.32 2.27 -14.14
CA ASN A 163 12.87 2.54 -15.49
C ASN A 163 11.35 2.27 -15.58
N TYR A 164 10.53 3.25 -15.19
CA TYR A 164 9.08 3.19 -15.41
C TYR A 164 8.78 3.58 -16.86
N LYS A 165 8.58 2.59 -17.74
CA LYS A 165 7.91 2.81 -19.02
C LYS A 165 6.42 3.00 -18.76
N CYS A 166 5.94 4.25 -18.81
CA CYS A 166 4.53 4.52 -19.05
C CYS A 166 4.15 3.99 -20.44
N PRO A 167 3.04 3.27 -20.61
CA PRO A 167 2.51 2.98 -21.93
C PRO A 167 2.03 4.30 -22.56
N THR A 168 2.71 4.76 -23.60
CA THR A 168 2.22 5.82 -24.48
C THR A 168 0.98 5.32 -25.20
N ALA A 169 -0.14 6.03 -25.06
CA ALA A 169 -1.33 5.82 -25.87
C ALA A 169 -1.04 6.24 -27.32
N SER A 170 -0.49 5.32 -28.11
CA SER A 170 -0.36 5.43 -29.56
C SER A 170 -1.13 4.29 -30.21
N GLY A 171 -2.45 4.47 -30.30
CA GLY A 171 -3.38 3.59 -31.00
C GLY A 171 -4.31 4.43 -31.85
N ALA A 172 -3.77 5.15 -32.83
CA ALA A 172 -4.56 5.84 -33.85
C ALA A 172 -5.21 4.78 -34.77
N GLY A 173 -6.43 4.37 -34.41
CA GLY A 173 -7.29 3.54 -35.25
C GLY A 173 -7.70 4.31 -36.51
N LYS A 174 -7.30 3.79 -37.67
CA LYS A 174 -7.68 4.28 -39.00
C LYS A 174 -9.18 4.00 -39.24
N TYR A 175 -10.03 5.02 -39.17
CA TYR A 175 -11.36 4.97 -39.77
C TYR A 175 -11.30 5.51 -41.21
N LYS A 176 -11.43 4.61 -42.19
CA LYS A 176 -11.66 4.99 -43.60
C LYS A 176 -13.09 5.53 -43.72
N GLN A 177 -13.22 6.82 -44.06
CA GLN A 177 -14.46 7.41 -44.55
C GLN A 177 -14.75 6.88 -45.96
N GLN A 178 -15.84 6.15 -46.13
CA GLN A 178 -16.43 5.86 -47.44
C GLN A 178 -17.41 6.99 -47.78
N ARG A 179 -16.99 7.84 -48.70
CA ARG A 179 -17.76 8.97 -49.21
C ARG A 179 -18.82 8.42 -50.18
N ARG A 180 -20.10 8.62 -49.85
CA ARG A 180 -21.22 8.53 -50.79
C ARG A 180 -21.08 9.67 -51.81
N GLN A 181 -21.21 9.34 -53.09
CA GLN A 181 -21.77 10.20 -54.13
C GLN A 181 -22.93 9.43 -54.76
#